data_AF-A0A3C0MAG2-F1
#
_entry.id   AF-A0A3C0MAG2-F1
#
_cell.length_a   1.000
_cell.length_b   1.000
_cell.length_c   1.000
_cell.angle_alpha   90.00
_cell.angle_beta   90.00
_cell.angle_gamma   90.00
#
_symmetry.space_group_name_H-M   'P 1'
#
loop_
_entity.id
_entity.type
_entity.pdbx_description
1 polymer ?
#
loop_
_entity_poly.entity_id
_entity_poly.type
_entity_poly.pdbx_seq_one_letter_code
_entity_poly.pdbx_strand_id
1 'polypeptide(L)' 'IHFRLIEPRADLDVLMVAPKGPGHLVRAEYARGAGVPCLIAV' A
#
# COMPACT_ATOMS: atom_id res chain seq x y z
N ILE A 1 -1.60 -12.83 -4.83
CA ILE A 1 -0.12 -12.86 -4.71
C ILE A 1 0.32 -13.81 -3.59
N HIS A 2 0.44 -13.39 -2.33
CA HIS A 2 1.02 -14.23 -1.26
C HIS A 2 0.33 -15.59 -1.07
N PHE A 3 -1.00 -15.63 -1.07
CA PHE A 3 -1.80 -16.87 -0.96
C PHE A 3 -2.23 -17.46 -2.32
N ARG A 4 -1.62 -17.03 -3.44
CA ARG A 4 -1.94 -17.49 -4.80
C ARG A 4 -3.40 -17.34 -5.26
N LEU A 5 -4.21 -16.51 -4.59
CA LEU A 5 -5.59 -16.20 -5.00
C LEU A 5 -5.68 -15.22 -6.18
N ILE A 6 -4.55 -14.60 -6.55
CA ILE A 6 -4.43 -13.68 -7.68
C ILE A 6 -3.12 -14.07 -8.36
N GLU A 7 -3.22 -14.43 -9.64
CA GLU A 7 -2.10 -14.80 -10.52
C GLU A 7 -1.97 -13.73 -11.62
N PRO A 8 -1.06 -12.76 -11.45
CA PRO A 8 -0.83 -11.74 -12.46
C PRO A 8 -0.14 -12.35 -13.68
N ARG A 9 -0.33 -11.72 -14.84
CA ARG A 9 0.46 -12.06 -16.02
C ARG A 9 1.94 -11.71 -15.81
N ALA A 10 2.81 -12.44 -16.49
CA ALA A 10 4.26 -12.28 -16.34
C ALA A 10 4.82 -10.94 -16.86
N ASP A 11 4.08 -10.24 -17.70
CA ASP A 11 4.49 -8.94 -18.26
C ASP A 11 4.05 -7.74 -17.40
N LEU A 12 3.42 -7.98 -16.25
CA LEU A 12 2.94 -6.92 -15.37
C LEU A 12 3.86 -6.74 -14.16
N ASP A 13 4.26 -5.48 -13.92
CA ASP A 13 4.84 -5.10 -12.63
C ASP A 13 3.76 -5.15 -11.55
N VAL A 14 4.05 -5.80 -10.44
CA VAL A 14 3.16 -5.90 -9.28
C VAL A 14 3.90 -5.39 -8.06
N LEU A 15 3.31 -4.44 -7.35
CA LEU A 15 3.87 -3.85 -6.14
C LEU A 15 2.78 -3.62 -5.10
N MET A 16 3.20 -3.48 -3.85
CA MET A 16 2.31 -3.18 -2.72
C MET A 16 2.79 -1.92 -2.00
N VAL A 17 1.84 -1.03 -1.69
CA VAL A 17 2.02 0.13 -0.81
C VAL A 17 1.03 -0.02 0.33
N ALA A 18 1.52 -0.27 1.54
CA ALA A 18 0.70 -0.60 2.70
C ALA A 18 0.91 0.39 3.86
N PRO A 19 0.09 1.45 3.94
CA PRO A 19 0.08 2.38 5.08
C PRO A 19 -0.24 1.67 6.39
N LYS A 20 0.52 1.97 7.44
CA LYS A 20 0.37 1.39 8.78
C LYS A 20 -0.53 2.24 9.66
N GLY A 21 -1.77 2.39 9.20
CA GLY A 21 -2.84 3.05 9.95
C GLY A 21 -4.19 2.94 9.24
N PRO A 22 -5.30 3.23 9.94
CA PRO A 22 -6.61 3.37 9.34
C PRO A 22 -6.63 4.36 8.17
N GLY A 23 -7.42 4.08 7.13
CA GLY A 23 -7.46 4.92 5.92
C GLY A 23 -7.83 6.38 6.18
N HIS A 24 -8.74 6.64 7.13
CA HIS A 24 -9.11 8.00 7.50
C HIS A 24 -7.96 8.79 8.15
N LEU A 25 -7.04 8.12 8.85
CA LEU A 25 -5.85 8.76 9.41
C LEU A 25 -4.82 9.11 8.33
N VAL A 26 -4.69 8.28 7.29
CA VAL A 26 -3.82 8.59 6.15
C VAL A 26 -4.21 9.94 5.54
N ARG A 27 -5.51 10.18 5.35
CA ARG A 27 -6.00 11.48 4.83
C ARG A 27 -5.83 12.60 5.85
N ALA A 28 -6.14 12.37 7.11
CA ALA A 28 -6.04 13.39 8.16
C ALA A 28 -4.59 13.88 8.35
N GLU A 29 -3.63 12.96 8.44
CA GLU A 29 -2.22 13.32 8.61
C GLU A 29 -1.65 14.02 7.38
N TYR A 30 -2.01 13.57 6.16
CA TYR A 30 -1.65 14.29 4.93
C TYR A 30 -2.14 15.74 4.93
N ALA A 31 -3.40 15.98 5.30
CA ALA A 31 -3.97 17.33 5.36
C ALA A 31 -3.29 18.23 6.41
N ARG A 32 -2.65 17.63 7.42
CA ARG A 32 -1.87 18.32 8.45
C ARG A 32 -0.40 18.53 8.08
N GLY A 33 0.03 18.10 6.89
CA GLY A 33 1.43 18.15 6.44
C GLY A 33 2.32 17.05 7.01
N ALA A 34 1.72 16.00 7.58
CA ALA A 34 2.38 14.82 8.10
C ALA A 34 2.06 13.58 7.24
N GLY A 35 2.47 12.39 7.71
CA GLY A 35 2.21 11.14 7.00
C GLY A 35 2.16 9.94 7.93
N VAL A 36 1.56 8.86 7.44
CA VAL A 36 1.53 7.56 8.12
C VAL A 36 2.67 6.70 7.56
N PRO A 37 3.45 6.00 8.42
CA PRO A 37 4.48 5.08 7.95
C PRO A 37 3.93 4.05 6.97
N CYS A 38 4.73 3.67 5.98
CA CYS A 38 4.28 2.78 4.90
C CYS A 38 5.31 1.68 4.65
N LEU A 39 4.81 0.46 4.38
CA LEU A 39 5.64 -0.60 3.82
C LEU A 39 5.51 -0.60 2.30
N ILE A 40 6.63 -0.88 1.64
CA ILE A 40 6.69 -1.08 0.19
C ILE A 40 7.20 -2.50 -0.06
N ALA A 41 6.60 -3.17 -1.04
CA ALA A 41 7.10 -4.43 -1.57
C ALA A 41 6.99 -4.45 -3.10
N VAL A 42 7.93 -5.11 -3.74
CA VAL A 42 7.97 -5.43 -5.17
C VAL A 42 8.00 -6.94 -5.29
#